data_AF-A0A1U7X2K8-F1
#
_entry.id   AF-A0A1U7X2K8-F1
#
_cell.length_a   1.000
_cell.length_b   1.000
_cell.length_c   1.000
_cell.angle_alpha   90.00
_cell.angle_beta   90.00
_cell.angle_gamma   90.00
#
_symmetry.space_group_name_H-M   'P 1'
#
loop_
_entity.id
_entity.type
_entity.pdbx_description
1 polymer ?
#
loop_
_entity_poly.entity_id
_entity_poly.type
_entity_poly.pdbx_seq_one_letter_code
_entity_poly.pdbx_strand_id
1 'polypeptide(L)' 'MNNGGKAESEKEKENTVYDDRKERASTDDFGRAISRTAAAQICENIGFEGFNESALESFADITVKYLCDLGKTATLLF' A
#
# COMPACT_ATOMS: atom_id res chain seq x y z
N MET A 1 -8.24 -35.64 50.92
CA MET A 1 -8.15 -34.19 50.68
C MET A 1 -7.53 -34.00 49.31
N ASN A 2 -8.36 -33.62 48.33
CA ASN A 2 -8.04 -33.56 46.91
C ASN A 2 -7.47 -32.17 46.58
N ASN A 3 -6.17 -32.08 46.29
CA ASN A 3 -5.57 -30.80 45.86
C ASN A 3 -5.82 -30.59 44.37
N GLY A 4 -6.50 -29.47 44.09
CA GLY A 4 -7.07 -29.11 42.81
C GLY A 4 -6.04 -28.78 41.73
N GLY A 5 -6.46 -29.08 40.49
CA GLY A 5 -5.73 -28.80 39.27
C GLY A 5 -5.53 -27.30 39.03
N LYS A 6 -4.34 -26.96 38.56
CA LYS A 6 -3.99 -25.66 38.01
C LYS A 6 -4.18 -25.73 36.50
N ALA A 7 -5.27 -25.14 36.01
CA ALA A 7 -5.47 -24.87 34.60
C ALA A 7 -4.61 -23.67 34.21
N GLU A 8 -3.57 -23.90 33.42
CA GLU A 8 -2.79 -22.83 32.79
C GLU A 8 -3.39 -22.61 31.40
N SER A 9 -4.18 -21.55 31.28
CA SER A 9 -4.63 -21.01 30.00
C SER A 9 -3.47 -20.23 29.39
N GLU A 10 -2.75 -20.84 28.45
CA GLU A 10 -1.88 -20.11 27.54
C GLU A 10 -2.71 -19.69 26.31
N LYS A 11 -3.47 -18.61 26.48
CA LYS A 11 -3.80 -17.73 25.35
C LYS A 11 -2.63 -16.78 25.22
N GLU A 12 -1.92 -16.85 24.10
CA GLU A 12 -1.32 -15.71 23.38
C GLU A 12 -0.23 -16.22 22.44
N LYS A 13 -0.53 -16.22 21.13
CA LYS A 13 0.46 -15.94 20.08
C LYS A 13 -0.20 -15.06 19.02
N GLU A 14 -0.20 -13.76 19.35
CA GLU A 14 0.50 -12.76 18.53
C GLU A 14 0.04 -12.62 17.06
N ASN A 15 -0.96 -11.75 16.89
CA ASN A 15 -1.36 -11.13 15.63
C ASN A 15 -0.36 -10.03 15.22
N THR A 16 0.87 -10.36 14.84
CA THR A 16 1.86 -9.35 14.36
C THR A 16 1.70 -8.97 12.89
N VAL A 17 0.85 -9.67 12.13
CA VAL A 17 0.66 -9.37 10.69
C VAL A 17 -0.21 -8.12 10.46
N TYR A 18 -0.98 -7.68 11.46
CA TYR A 18 -1.89 -6.54 11.32
C TYR A 18 -1.21 -5.19 11.54
N ASP A 19 -0.06 -5.16 12.21
CA ASP A 19 0.60 -3.92 12.62
C ASP A 19 1.48 -3.34 11.49
N ASP A 20 2.27 -4.21 10.83
CA ASP A 20 3.15 -3.86 9.71
C ASP A 20 2.36 -3.30 8.49
N ARG A 21 1.16 -3.83 8.24
CA ARG A 21 0.28 -3.31 7.18
C ARG A 21 -0.35 -1.96 7.52
N LYS A 22 -0.54 -1.66 8.81
CA LYS A 22 -1.12 -0.41 9.27
C LYS A 22 -0.08 0.71 9.28
N GLU A 23 1.17 0.39 9.61
CA GLU A 23 2.29 1.32 9.53
C GLU A 23 2.67 1.67 8.08
N ARG A 24 2.63 0.68 7.17
CA ARG A 24 2.73 0.95 5.72
C ARG A 24 1.57 1.78 5.19
N ALA A 25 0.34 1.53 5.65
CA ALA A 25 -0.83 2.35 5.26
C ALA A 25 -0.68 3.82 5.68
N SER A 26 -0.06 4.11 6.84
CA SER A 26 0.23 5.50 7.25
C SER A 26 1.30 6.18 6.40
N THR A 27 2.24 5.44 5.82
CA THR A 27 3.28 5.97 4.92
C THR A 27 2.76 6.13 3.49
N ASP A 28 1.71 5.37 3.14
CA ASP A 28 1.10 5.33 1.82
C ASP A 28 0.41 6.64 1.45
N ASP A 29 -0.10 7.42 2.41
CA ASP A 29 -0.82 8.67 2.13
C ASP A 29 0.05 9.71 1.39
N PHE A 30 1.31 9.86 1.79
CA PHE A 30 2.24 10.77 1.11
C PHE A 30 2.61 10.24 -0.27
N GLY A 31 2.95 8.94 -0.39
CA GLY A 31 3.25 8.31 -1.66
C GLY A 31 2.09 8.38 -2.66
N ARG A 32 0.86 8.20 -2.16
CA ARG A 32 -0.39 8.33 -2.91
C ARG A 32 -0.64 9.76 -3.35
N ALA A 33 -0.44 10.75 -2.48
CA ALA A 33 -0.57 12.16 -2.83
C ALA A 33 0.43 12.57 -3.94
N ILE A 34 1.68 12.11 -3.84
CA ILE A 34 2.70 12.35 -4.85
C ILE A 34 2.33 11.66 -6.17
N SER A 35 1.90 10.40 -6.13
CA SER A 35 1.51 9.65 -7.32
C SER A 35 0.31 10.29 -8.03
N ARG A 36 -0.70 10.71 -7.27
CA ARG A 36 -1.85 11.47 -7.78
C ARG A 36 -1.44 12.79 -8.42
N THR A 37 -0.50 13.52 -7.79
CA THR A 37 0.02 14.79 -8.32
C THR A 37 0.76 14.58 -9.64
N ALA A 38 1.64 13.57 -9.72
CA ALA A 38 2.36 13.25 -10.94
C ALA A 38 1.40 12.85 -12.07
N ALA A 39 0.37 12.05 -11.78
CA ALA A 39 -0.66 11.68 -12.74
C ALA A 39 -1.42 12.91 -13.27
N ALA A 40 -1.74 13.88 -12.41
CA ALA A 40 -2.41 15.12 -12.81
C ALA A 40 -1.52 15.97 -13.72
N GLN A 41 -0.24 16.12 -13.37
CA GLN A 41 0.74 16.84 -14.18
C GLN A 41 0.92 16.24 -15.57
N ILE A 42 0.90 14.90 -15.70
CA ILE A 42 0.93 14.23 -17.01
C ILE A 42 -0.30 14.60 -17.84
N CYS A 43 -1.49 14.59 -17.23
CA CYS A 43 -2.73 14.97 -17.91
C CYS A 43 -2.69 16.44 -18.37
N GLU A 44 -2.27 17.36 -17.49
CA GLU A 44 -2.13 18.78 -17.81
C GLU A 44 -1.14 19.01 -18.97
N ASN A 45 0.01 18.33 -18.94
CA ASN A 45 1.02 18.42 -19.99
C ASN A 45 0.52 17.91 -21.35
N ILE A 46 -0.43 16.98 -21.38
CA ILE A 46 -1.07 16.48 -22.61
C ILE A 46 -2.20 17.43 -23.08
N GLY A 47 -2.64 18.37 -22.24
CA GLY A 47 -3.68 19.35 -22.55
C GLY A 47 -5.06 19.00 -22.01
N PHE A 48 -5.17 18.09 -21.04
CA PHE A 48 -6.44 17.89 -20.33
C PHE A 48 -6.72 19.08 -19.42
N GLU A 49 -7.88 19.72 -19.61
CA GLU A 49 -8.34 20.84 -18.77
C GLU A 49 -9.01 20.36 -17.45
N GLY A 50 -9.29 19.07 -17.35
CA GLY A 50 -9.86 18.47 -16.15
C GLY A 50 -10.02 16.95 -16.27
N PHE A 51 -10.24 16.30 -15.14
CA PHE A 51 -10.43 14.86 -15.03
C PHE A 51 -11.39 14.53 -13.90
N ASN A 52 -12.05 13.37 -14.00
CA ASN A 52 -12.80 12.83 -12.87
C ASN A 52 -11.83 12.34 -11.79
N GLU A 53 -12.13 12.61 -10.51
CA GLU A 53 -11.26 12.21 -9.40
C GLU A 53 -10.98 10.70 -9.38
N SER A 54 -12.00 9.86 -9.62
CA SER A 54 -11.81 8.41 -9.64
C SER A 54 -10.93 7.93 -10.80
N ALA A 55 -10.97 8.62 -11.94
CA ALA A 55 -10.11 8.33 -13.07
C ALA A 55 -8.66 8.72 -12.79
N LEU A 56 -8.44 9.87 -12.15
CA LEU A 56 -7.09 10.30 -11.75
C LEU A 56 -6.49 9.33 -10.72
N GLU A 57 -7.26 8.92 -9.72
CA GLU A 57 -6.81 7.95 -8.72
C GLU A 57 -6.48 6.60 -9.37
N SER A 58 -7.33 6.11 -10.28
CA SER A 58 -7.06 4.87 -11.02
C SER A 58 -5.81 4.98 -11.90
N PHE A 59 -5.57 6.14 -12.50
CA PHE A 59 -4.38 6.37 -13.31
C PHE A 59 -3.10 6.38 -12.46
N ALA A 60 -3.14 7.00 -11.28
CA ALA A 60 -2.04 6.95 -10.33
C ALA A 60 -1.72 5.49 -9.91
N ASP A 61 -2.74 4.70 -9.58
CA ASP A 61 -2.57 3.29 -9.19
C ASP A 61 -1.93 2.45 -10.31
N ILE A 62 -2.39 2.62 -11.55
CA ILE A 62 -1.84 1.92 -12.72
C ILE A 62 -0.39 2.33 -12.96
N THR A 63 -0.08 3.62 -12.83
CA THR A 63 1.28 4.15 -13.03
C THR A 63 2.26 3.57 -12.02
N VAL A 64 1.90 3.57 -10.73
CA VAL A 64 2.71 2.98 -9.66
C VAL A 64 2.95 1.49 -9.91
N LYS A 65 1.89 0.75 -10.28
CA LYS A 65 2.01 -0.67 -10.60
C LYS A 65 2.96 -0.91 -11.76
N TYR A 66 2.82 -0.16 -12.85
CA TYR A 66 3.70 -0.28 -14.02
C TYR A 66 5.16 -0.03 -13.66
N LEU A 67 5.46 1.03 -12.90
CA LEU A 67 6.83 1.34 -12.47
C LEU A 67 7.42 0.24 -11.59
N CYS A 68 6.62 -0.32 -10.67
CA CYS A 68 7.05 -1.45 -9.84
C CYS A 68 7.40 -2.67 -10.69
N ASP A 69 6.55 -3.01 -11.67
CA ASP A 69 6.76 -4.18 -12.53
C ASP A 69 7.93 -3.98 -13.51
N LEU A 70 8.10 -2.75 -14.01
CA LEU A 70 9.27 -2.36 -14.79
C LEU A 70 10.55 -2.52 -13.98
N GLY A 71 10.57 -2.05 -12.73
CA GLY A 71 11.73 -2.18 -11.83
C GLY A 71 12.11 -3.65 -11.57
N LYS A 72 11.12 -4.52 -11.31
CA LYS A 72 11.36 -5.96 -11.16
C LYS A 72 11.95 -6.57 -12.43
N THR A 73 11.42 -6.18 -13.59
CA THR A 73 11.89 -6.67 -14.89
C THR A 73 13.31 -6.21 -15.19
N ALA A 74 13.65 -4.96 -14.87
CA ALA A 74 15.01 -4.45 -15.01
C ALA A 74 16.00 -5.26 -14.16
N THR A 75 15.67 -5.56 -12.90
CA THR A 75 16.51 -6.38 -12.03
C THR A 75 16.70 -7.82 -12.52
N LEU A 76 15.76 -8.36 -13.30
CA LEU A 76 15.89 -9.69 -13.91
C LEU A 76 16.81 -9.70 -15.15
N LEU A 77 17.05 -8.54 -15.76
CA LEU A 77 17.83 -8.37 -16.98
C LEU A 77 19.29 -7.93 -16.73
N PHE A 78 19.68 -7.72 -15.48
CA PHE A 78 21.05 -7.40 -15.04
C PHE A 78 21.56 -8.43 -14.04
#